data_AF-A0A2T4LQQ5-F1
#
_entry.id   AF-A0A2T4LQQ5-F1
#
_cell.length_a   1.000
_cell.length_b   1.000
_cell.length_c   1.000
_cell.angle_alpha   90.00
_cell.angle_beta   90.00
_cell.angle_gamma   90.00
#
_symmetry.space_group_name_H-M   'P 1'
#
loop_
_entity.id
_entity.type
_entity.pdbx_description
1 polymer ?
#
loop_
_entity_poly.entity_id
_entity_poly.type
_entity_poly.pdbx_seq_one_letter_code
_entity_poly.pdbx_strand_id
1 'polypeptide(L)'
;MLTTIKQSDNNVKYNKQKNRITVQALTTDKPVEMGTTKTVDPNYQTFKPYELDNNVFQALKDNDKLCVMLDNNKESNILASIHRGNLTVVVNKGLYGLSIEVDDKPIMQEFIKLVQHNKVKSVQIYTDEVTSMNKLIEKIGKIKAISINTR
;
A
#
# COMPACT_ATOMS: atom_id res chain seq x y z
N MET A 1 11.25 4.49 -14.53
CA MET A 1 11.44 5.14 -13.21
C MET A 1 10.31 4.67 -12.33
N LEU A 2 10.60 4.13 -11.15
CA LEU A 2 9.56 3.70 -10.21
C LEU A 2 9.28 4.86 -9.25
N THR A 3 8.01 5.18 -9.07
CA THR A 3 7.57 6.18 -8.09
C THR A 3 6.92 5.47 -6.93
N THR A 4 7.32 5.85 -5.72
CA THR A 4 6.75 5.36 -4.47
C THR A 4 5.88 6.45 -3.90
N ILE A 5 4.63 6.13 -3.57
CA ILE A 5 3.75 7.01 -2.80
C ILE A 5 3.51 6.32 -1.46
N LYS A 6 3.90 6.98 -0.38
CA LYS A 6 3.85 6.50 1.00
C LYS A 6 2.76 7.26 1.75
N GLN A 7 1.94 6.54 2.49
CA GLN A 7 1.06 7.11 3.49
C GLN A 7 1.32 6.46 4.84
N SER A 8 1.74 7.27 5.80
CA SER A 8 2.06 6.84 7.16
C SER A 8 0.78 6.61 7.99
N ASP A 9 0.93 6.01 9.17
CA ASP A 9 -0.10 5.61 10.15
C ASP A 9 -0.66 4.17 10.03
N ASN A 10 -1.45 3.79 11.04
CA ASN A 10 -2.20 2.53 11.16
C ASN A 10 -3.36 2.47 10.16
N ASN A 11 -3.03 2.42 8.88
CA ASN A 11 -4.01 2.29 7.81
C ASN A 11 -4.47 0.82 7.62
N VAL A 12 -4.22 -0.06 8.60
CA VAL A 12 -4.54 -1.48 8.53
C VAL A 12 -5.34 -1.90 9.75
N LYS A 13 -6.42 -2.66 9.54
CA LYS A 13 -7.28 -3.19 10.60
C LYS A 13 -7.60 -4.65 10.37
N TYR A 14 -7.72 -5.42 11.44
CA TYR A 14 -8.18 -6.80 11.40
C TYR A 14 -9.60 -6.91 11.97
N ASN A 15 -10.51 -7.49 11.21
CA ASN A 15 -11.86 -7.83 11.64
C ASN A 15 -11.95 -9.33 11.92
N LYS A 16 -12.01 -9.69 13.22
CA LYS A 16 -12.09 -11.08 13.68
C LYS A 16 -13.38 -11.78 13.26
N GLN A 17 -14.53 -11.09 13.23
CA GLN A 17 -15.82 -11.69 12.87
C GLN A 17 -15.87 -12.09 11.39
N LYS A 18 -15.24 -11.29 10.52
CA LYS A 18 -15.18 -11.53 9.07
C LYS A 18 -13.91 -12.28 8.65
N ASN A 19 -13.03 -12.62 9.60
CA ASN A 19 -11.70 -13.18 9.36
C ASN A 19 -10.93 -12.45 8.23
N ARG A 20 -10.83 -11.11 8.34
CA ARG A 20 -10.44 -10.25 7.21
C ARG A 20 -9.59 -9.07 7.63
N ILE A 21 -8.56 -8.78 6.86
CA ILE A 21 -7.71 -7.59 7.03
C ILE A 21 -8.11 -6.54 6.00
N THR A 22 -8.30 -5.30 6.43
CA THR A 22 -8.56 -4.16 5.55
C THR A 22 -7.38 -3.21 5.59
N VAL A 23 -6.90 -2.80 4.42
CA VAL A 23 -5.76 -1.89 4.24
C VAL A 23 -6.28 -0.67 3.49
N GLN A 24 -6.21 0.50 4.10
CA GLN A 24 -6.39 1.79 3.45
C GLN A 24 -5.04 2.19 2.85
N ALA A 25 -4.79 1.80 1.60
CA ALA A 25 -3.46 1.96 1.02
C ALA A 25 -3.16 3.42 0.67
N LEU A 26 -4.14 4.17 0.16
CA LEU A 26 -4.07 5.62 -0.03
C LEU A 26 -5.45 6.26 0.14
N THR A 27 -5.47 7.52 0.57
CA THR A 27 -6.70 8.30 0.70
C THR A 27 -6.41 9.80 0.56
N THR A 28 -7.38 10.55 0.06
CA THR A 28 -7.24 11.99 -0.20
C THR A 28 -7.40 12.85 1.06
N ASP A 29 -7.88 12.27 2.17
CA ASP A 29 -8.05 12.95 3.46
C ASP A 29 -6.75 13.07 4.29
N LYS A 30 -5.64 12.50 3.80
CA LYS A 30 -4.35 12.50 4.48
C LYS A 30 -3.22 12.95 3.56
N PRO A 31 -2.18 13.60 4.11
CA PRO A 31 -0.98 13.91 3.35
C PRO A 31 -0.28 12.61 2.93
N VAL A 32 0.38 12.67 1.78
CA VAL A 32 1.20 11.58 1.27
C VAL A 32 2.63 12.05 1.07
N GLU A 33 3.53 11.10 0.99
CA GLU A 33 4.94 11.32 0.73
C GLU A 33 5.30 10.64 -0.59
N MET A 34 5.83 11.38 -1.55
CA MET A 34 6.25 10.84 -2.83
C MET A 34 7.78 10.80 -2.91
N GLY A 35 8.29 9.66 -3.32
CA GLY A 35 9.70 9.45 -3.62
C GLY A 35 9.86 8.85 -5.02
N THR A 36 11.02 9.04 -5.63
CA THR A 36 11.35 8.45 -6.92
C THR A 36 12.75 7.86 -6.90
N THR A 37 12.91 6.63 -7.38
CA THR A 37 14.23 6.01 -7.47
C THR A 37 14.74 6.07 -8.92
N LYS A 38 15.93 6.67 -9.10
CA LYS A 38 16.70 6.59 -10.35
C LYS A 38 17.62 5.35 -10.36
N THR A 39 17.96 4.82 -9.19
CA THR A 39 18.85 3.66 -8.96
C THR A 39 18.11 2.53 -8.23
N VAL A 40 18.70 1.33 -8.25
CA VAL A 40 18.06 0.06 -7.85
C VAL A 40 17.87 -0.10 -6.33
N ASP A 41 18.47 0.76 -5.50
CA ASP A 41 18.38 0.62 -4.04
C ASP A 41 17.20 1.41 -3.44
N PRO A 42 16.09 0.76 -3.07
CA PRO A 42 14.92 1.41 -2.48
C PRO A 42 15.19 1.94 -1.06
N ASN A 43 16.30 1.55 -0.41
CA ASN A 43 16.61 2.00 0.95
C ASN A 43 17.09 3.46 1.01
N TYR A 44 17.46 4.06 -0.12
CA TYR A 44 17.95 5.44 -0.21
C TYR A 44 16.99 6.37 -0.95
N GLN A 45 15.67 6.19 -0.73
CA GLN A 45 14.66 7.05 -1.32
C GLN A 45 14.38 8.28 -0.46
N THR A 46 14.59 9.49 -1.00
CA THR A 46 14.12 10.72 -0.38
C THR A 46 12.65 10.93 -0.67
N PHE A 47 11.85 11.09 0.39
CA PHE A 47 10.43 11.39 0.30
C PHE A 47 10.17 12.90 0.45
N LYS A 48 9.20 13.41 -0.30
CA LYS A 48 8.71 14.78 -0.22
C LYS A 48 7.20 14.79 0.02
N PRO A 49 6.65 15.76 0.76
CA PRO A 49 5.22 15.83 1.04
C PRO A 49 4.43 16.27 -0.21
N TYR A 50 3.27 15.64 -0.41
CA TYR A 50 2.29 15.88 -1.47
C TYR A 50 0.86 15.72 -0.92
N GLU A 51 -0.09 16.23 -1.68
CA GLU A 51 -1.53 15.97 -1.51
C GLU A 51 -2.04 15.14 -2.70
N LEU A 52 -3.20 14.52 -2.53
CA LEU A 52 -3.87 13.78 -3.59
C LEU A 52 -5.09 14.57 -4.08
N ASP A 53 -5.23 14.72 -5.39
CA ASP A 53 -6.47 15.23 -5.97
C ASP A 53 -7.64 14.29 -5.66
N ASN A 54 -8.84 14.84 -5.49
CA ASN A 54 -10.05 14.05 -5.18
C ASN A 54 -10.40 12.99 -6.24
N ASN A 55 -9.92 13.17 -7.48
CA ASN A 55 -10.15 12.27 -8.61
C ASN A 55 -8.90 11.44 -8.97
N VAL A 56 -7.85 11.46 -8.14
CA VAL A 56 -6.55 10.82 -8.44
C VAL A 56 -6.66 9.33 -8.82
N PHE A 57 -7.67 8.64 -8.29
CA PHE A 57 -7.90 7.21 -8.50
C PHE A 57 -8.83 6.89 -9.68
N GLN A 58 -9.45 7.89 -10.32
CA GLN A 58 -10.50 7.66 -11.33
C GLN A 58 -10.01 6.87 -12.54
N ALA A 59 -8.72 6.99 -12.87
CA ALA A 59 -8.10 6.30 -14.00
C ALA A 59 -7.46 4.95 -13.62
N LEU A 60 -7.50 4.54 -12.34
CA LEU A 60 -6.93 3.26 -11.92
C LEU A 60 -7.79 2.11 -12.44
N LYS A 61 -7.16 1.18 -13.14
CA LYS A 61 -7.77 -0.07 -13.60
C LYS A 61 -7.43 -1.20 -12.65
N ASP A 62 -8.30 -2.20 -12.57
CA ASP A 62 -8.01 -3.44 -11.87
C ASP A 62 -6.69 -4.03 -12.36
N ASN A 63 -5.81 -4.36 -11.42
CA ASN A 63 -4.53 -4.99 -11.72
C ASN A 63 -4.54 -6.42 -11.23
N ASP A 64 -4.82 -7.34 -12.15
CA ASP A 64 -4.78 -8.79 -11.93
C ASP A 64 -3.41 -9.26 -11.41
N LYS A 65 -2.32 -8.53 -11.69
CA LYS A 65 -0.95 -8.83 -11.25
C LYS A 65 -0.49 -8.06 -10.02
N LEU A 66 -1.40 -7.43 -9.27
CA LEU A 66 -1.03 -6.67 -8.08
C LEU A 66 -0.37 -7.58 -7.03
N CYS A 67 0.81 -7.18 -6.57
CA CYS A 67 1.51 -7.84 -5.47
C CYS A 67 1.38 -7.01 -4.19
N VAL A 68 0.98 -7.64 -3.10
CA VAL A 68 0.96 -7.02 -1.76
C VAL A 68 1.99 -7.76 -0.92
N MET A 69 2.89 -7.00 -0.31
CA MET A 69 4.00 -7.50 0.49
C MET A 69 3.97 -6.85 1.87
N LEU A 70 4.30 -7.64 2.90
CA LEU A 70 4.65 -7.13 4.22
C LEU A 70 6.16 -6.93 4.24
N ASP A 71 6.60 -5.77 4.71
CA ASP A 71 8.00 -5.51 4.98
C ASP A 71 8.21 -5.50 6.51
N ASN A 72 8.91 -6.54 6.97
CA ASN A 72 9.33 -6.71 8.36
C ASN A 72 10.76 -7.26 8.33
N ASN A 73 11.73 -6.43 8.76
CA ASN A 73 13.18 -6.67 8.65
C ASN A 73 13.70 -7.79 9.59
N LYS A 74 13.29 -9.03 9.30
CA LYS A 74 13.94 -10.29 9.71
C LYS A 74 14.26 -11.06 8.43
N GLU A 75 15.36 -10.71 7.78
CA GLU A 75 16.08 -11.39 6.67
C GLU A 75 15.32 -12.04 5.48
N SER A 76 14.00 -12.28 5.50
CA SER A 76 13.31 -13.05 4.46
C SER A 76 11.78 -12.96 4.47
N ASN A 77 11.13 -12.19 5.33
CA ASN A 77 9.66 -12.17 5.36
C ASN A 77 9.07 -11.17 4.35
N ILE A 78 9.43 -11.30 3.07
CA ILE A 78 8.56 -10.79 2.00
C ILE A 78 7.34 -11.70 2.03
N LEU A 79 6.18 -11.14 2.39
CA LEU A 79 4.87 -11.74 2.13
C LEU A 79 4.65 -11.75 0.61
N ALA A 80 5.50 -12.46 -0.12
CA ALA A 80 5.51 -12.45 -1.57
C ALA A 80 4.24 -13.16 -2.03
N SER A 81 3.29 -12.36 -2.50
CA SER A 81 2.00 -12.79 -3.02
C SER A 81 1.06 -13.40 -1.97
N ILE A 82 0.36 -12.55 -1.22
CA ILE A 82 -1.02 -12.87 -0.84
C ILE A 82 -1.70 -13.39 -2.14
N HIS A 83 -2.21 -14.63 -2.14
CA HIS A 83 -2.74 -15.21 -3.37
C HIS A 83 -3.82 -14.29 -3.95
N ARG A 84 -3.85 -14.12 -5.27
CA ARG A 84 -4.87 -13.29 -5.91
C ARG A 84 -6.31 -13.68 -5.51
N GLY A 85 -6.52 -14.95 -5.15
CA GLY A 85 -7.80 -15.48 -4.72
C GLY A 85 -8.35 -14.94 -3.40
N ASN A 86 -7.51 -14.36 -2.51
CA ASN A 86 -7.97 -13.79 -1.24
C ASN A 86 -7.79 -12.27 -1.14
N LEU A 87 -7.47 -11.60 -2.26
CA LEU A 87 -7.31 -10.15 -2.32
C LEU A 87 -8.44 -9.51 -3.13
N THR A 88 -9.08 -8.50 -2.55
CA THR A 88 -10.04 -7.63 -3.24
C THR A 88 -9.55 -6.19 -3.18
N VAL A 89 -9.44 -5.55 -4.34
CA VAL A 89 -9.15 -4.11 -4.43
C VAL A 89 -10.46 -3.34 -4.31
N VAL A 90 -10.44 -2.26 -3.53
CA VAL A 90 -11.58 -1.36 -3.35
C VAL A 90 -11.14 0.03 -3.78
N VAL A 91 -11.74 0.53 -4.84
CA VAL A 91 -11.56 1.91 -5.29
C VAL A 91 -12.88 2.65 -5.09
N ASN A 92 -12.84 3.70 -4.28
CA ASN A 92 -13.96 4.61 -4.07
C ASN A 92 -13.45 6.05 -4.24
N LYS A 93 -14.36 7.02 -4.37
CA LYS A 93 -14.01 8.43 -4.45
C LYS A 93 -13.15 8.82 -3.23
N GLY A 94 -11.89 9.17 -3.48
CA GLY A 94 -10.92 9.54 -2.44
C GLY A 94 -10.27 8.38 -1.67
N LEU A 95 -10.51 7.11 -2.01
CA LEU A 95 -9.94 5.96 -1.31
C LEU A 95 -9.48 4.86 -2.27
N TYR A 96 -8.23 4.44 -2.10
CA TYR A 96 -7.71 3.20 -2.66
C TYR A 96 -7.37 2.24 -1.51
N GLY A 97 -8.12 1.14 -1.42
CA GLY A 97 -8.02 0.18 -0.33
C GLY A 97 -7.92 -1.27 -0.81
N LEU A 98 -7.54 -2.14 0.11
CA LEU A 98 -7.46 -3.58 -0.08
C LEU A 98 -8.24 -4.28 1.03
N SER A 99 -8.84 -5.40 0.67
CA SER A 99 -9.41 -6.37 1.58
C SER A 99 -8.69 -7.70 1.35
N ILE A 100 -8.19 -8.29 2.42
CA ILE A 100 -7.44 -9.55 2.41
C ILE A 100 -8.20 -10.53 3.29
N GLU A 101 -8.69 -11.62 2.71
CA GLU A 101 -9.24 -12.73 3.50
C GLU A 101 -8.09 -13.51 4.15
N VAL A 102 -8.25 -13.85 5.42
CA VAL A 102 -7.21 -14.54 6.19
C VAL A 102 -7.30 -16.05 5.93
N ASP A 103 -6.21 -16.63 5.46
CA ASP A 103 -6.01 -18.08 5.39
C ASP A 103 -5.25 -18.61 6.62
N ASP A 104 -5.13 -19.93 6.73
CA ASP A 104 -4.49 -20.59 7.87
C ASP A 104 -2.95 -20.55 7.83
N LYS A 105 -2.34 -19.80 6.90
CA LYS A 105 -0.88 -19.76 6.79
C LYS A 105 -0.28 -19.06 8.02
N PRO A 106 0.84 -19.57 8.57
CA PRO A 106 1.48 -18.98 9.76
C PRO A 106 1.79 -17.48 9.62
N ILE A 107 2.15 -17.06 8.41
CA ILE A 107 2.49 -15.66 8.12
C ILE A 107 1.29 -14.70 8.26
N MET A 108 0.07 -15.17 8.00
CA MET A 108 -1.15 -14.38 8.21
C MET A 108 -1.42 -14.19 9.70
N GLN A 109 -1.15 -15.20 10.52
CA GLN A 109 -1.30 -15.11 11.97
C GLN A 109 -0.28 -14.13 12.58
N GLU A 110 0.95 -14.12 12.07
CA GLU A 110 1.95 -13.11 12.44
C GLU A 110 1.51 -11.70 12.02
N PHE A 111 1.00 -11.56 10.79
CA PHE A 111 0.53 -10.26 10.31
C PHE A 111 -0.65 -9.73 11.15
N ILE A 112 -1.62 -10.58 11.51
CA ILE A 112 -2.71 -10.22 12.41
C ILE A 112 -2.17 -9.69 13.75
N LYS A 113 -1.18 -10.37 14.34
CA LYS A 113 -0.55 -9.90 15.58
C LYS A 113 0.09 -8.52 15.40
N LEU A 114 0.77 -8.27 14.28
CA LEU A 114 1.39 -6.96 14.01
C LEU A 114 0.33 -5.86 13.90
N VAL A 115 -0.77 -6.14 13.19
CA VAL A 115 -1.91 -5.20 13.06
C VAL A 115 -2.56 -4.93 14.41
N GLN A 116 -2.87 -5.97 15.20
CA GLN A 116 -3.49 -5.83 16.51
C GLN A 116 -2.62 -5.07 17.52
N HIS A 117 -1.30 -5.16 17.38
CA HIS A 117 -0.34 -4.42 18.21
C HIS A 117 0.06 -3.05 17.61
N ASN A 118 -0.67 -2.54 16.61
CA ASN A 118 -0.44 -1.23 15.98
C ASN A 118 1.02 -1.06 15.50
N LYS A 119 1.59 -2.13 14.93
CA LYS A 119 2.97 -2.13 14.44
C LYS A 119 3.09 -1.67 12.99
N VAL A 120 1.99 -1.42 12.28
CA VAL A 120 2.04 -0.88 10.92
C VAL A 120 2.38 0.61 10.96
N LYS A 121 3.45 1.00 10.26
CA LYS A 121 3.97 2.36 10.24
C LYS A 121 3.54 3.14 9.00
N SER A 122 3.50 2.46 7.87
CA SER A 122 3.08 3.06 6.61
C SER A 122 2.61 2.01 5.62
N VAL A 123 1.85 2.47 4.62
CA VAL A 123 1.60 1.72 3.40
C VAL A 123 2.27 2.48 2.26
N GLN A 124 2.96 1.76 1.39
CA GLN A 124 3.64 2.30 0.22
C GLN A 124 3.06 1.66 -1.03
N ILE A 125 2.70 2.47 -2.01
CA ILE A 125 2.36 2.00 -3.35
C ILE A 125 3.51 2.29 -4.30
N TYR A 126 3.78 1.34 -5.19
CA TYR A 126 4.79 1.47 -6.23
C TYR A 126 4.09 1.54 -7.57
N THR A 127 4.36 2.58 -8.35
CA THR A 127 3.71 2.85 -9.64
C THR A 127 4.74 3.25 -10.69
N ASP A 128 4.44 2.96 -11.96
CA ASP A 128 5.28 3.31 -13.10
C ASP A 128 5.11 4.77 -13.56
N GLU A 129 3.96 5.36 -13.28
CA GLU A 129 3.61 6.72 -13.71
C GLU A 129 2.86 7.46 -12.59
N VAL A 130 3.20 8.75 -12.42
CA VAL A 130 2.49 9.70 -11.58
C VAL A 130 2.51 11.05 -12.29
N THR A 131 1.36 11.72 -12.38
CA THR A 131 1.26 13.11 -12.82
C THR A 131 1.04 13.98 -11.58
N SER A 132 1.85 15.01 -11.42
CA SER A 132 1.74 15.95 -10.30
C SER A 132 2.09 17.37 -10.71
N MET A 133 1.35 18.34 -10.18
CA MET A 133 1.60 19.78 -10.34
C MET A 133 1.57 20.45 -8.96
N ASN A 134 2.54 21.31 -8.65
CA ASN A 134 2.56 22.09 -7.40
C ASN A 134 2.36 21.28 -6.10
N LYS A 135 2.96 20.08 -6.01
CA LYS A 135 2.80 19.13 -4.90
C LYS A 135 1.41 18.48 -4.76
N LEU A 136 0.54 18.64 -5.76
CA LEU A 136 -0.71 17.89 -5.89
C LEU A 136 -0.51 16.74 -6.87
N ILE A 137 -0.83 15.51 -6.47
CA ILE A 137 -0.85 14.34 -7.35
C ILE A 137 -2.23 14.25 -7.99
N GLU A 138 -2.28 14.42 -9.31
CA GLU A 138 -3.51 14.49 -10.09
C GLU A 138 -3.88 13.14 -10.69
N LYS A 139 -2.89 12.28 -10.94
CA LYS A 139 -3.09 10.96 -11.53
C LYS A 139 -2.05 9.96 -11.05
N ILE A 140 -2.51 8.76 -10.72
CA ILE A 140 -1.65 7.60 -10.47
C ILE A 140 -1.83 6.60 -11.62
N GLY A 141 -0.71 6.16 -12.18
CA GLY A 141 -0.64 5.13 -13.21
C GLY A 141 -0.84 3.72 -12.68
N LYS A 142 -0.22 2.72 -13.31
CA LYS A 142 -0.42 1.33 -12.93
C LYS A 142 0.35 1.01 -11.65
N ILE A 143 -0.38 0.76 -10.57
CA ILE A 143 0.18 0.25 -9.30
C ILE A 143 0.76 -1.15 -9.54
N LYS A 144 2.07 -1.30 -9.37
CA LYS A 144 2.81 -2.56 -9.54
C LYS A 144 2.80 -3.40 -8.27
N ALA A 145 2.99 -2.74 -7.13
CA ALA A 145 3.07 -3.42 -5.85
C ALA A 145 2.62 -2.49 -4.72
N ILE A 146 2.29 -3.09 -3.58
CA ILE A 146 1.95 -2.40 -2.34
C ILE A 146 2.76 -3.04 -1.21
N SER A 147 3.51 -2.24 -0.47
CA SER A 147 4.18 -2.67 0.76
C SER A 147 3.45 -2.17 1.98
N ILE A 148 3.23 -3.04 2.95
CA ILE A 148 2.74 -2.73 4.29
C ILE A 148 3.95 -2.80 5.22
N ASN A 149 4.40 -1.64 5.68
CA ASN A 149 5.66 -1.53 6.41
C ASN A 149 5.39 -1.52 7.91
N THR A 150 6.13 -2.34 8.66
CA THR A 150 5.96 -2.50 10.11
C THR A 150 7.11 -1.96 10.96
N ARG A 151 8.11 -1.34 10.31
CA ARG A 151 9.19 -0.58 10.96
C ARG A 151 9.17 0.88 10.54
#